data_AF-A0A2V5HFQ6-F1
#
_entry.id   AF-A0A2V5HFQ6-F1
#
_cell.length_a   1.000
_cell.length_b   1.000
_cell.length_c   1.000
_cell.angle_alpha   90.00
_cell.angle_beta   90.00
_cell.angle_gamma   90.00
#
_symmetry.space_group_name_H-M   'P 1'
#
loop_
_entity.id
_entity.type
_entity.pdbx_description
1 polymer ?
#
loop_
_entity_poly.entity_id
_entity_poly.type
_entity_poly.pdbx_seq_one_letter_code
_entity_poly.pdbx_strand_id
1 'polypeptide(L)'
;MLLLDILPASLESLGITDIEDCDYPSLVAELLRLVRHGPGLFARLNQIQLYVIQIDEDALAVLRTECESAGIDLKVEEQQEEAWEHYLVSPEMAALPIDTEVYIPVCDDGGAFLLVLG
;
A
#
# COMPACT_ATOMS: atom_id res chain seq x y z
N MET A 1 7.73 -10.65 -6.11
CA MET A 1 7.24 -9.90 -7.31
C MET A 1 7.39 -8.40 -7.01
N LEU A 2 7.85 -7.55 -7.94
CA LEU A 2 8.08 -6.13 -7.63
C LEU A 2 6.81 -5.29 -7.81
N LEU A 3 6.58 -4.30 -6.95
CA LEU A 3 5.41 -3.39 -7.02
C LEU A 3 5.33 -2.67 -8.38
N LEU A 4 6.48 -2.38 -8.98
CA LEU A 4 6.61 -1.74 -10.29
C LEU A 4 6.00 -2.57 -11.44
N ASP A 5 5.92 -3.90 -11.31
CA ASP A 5 5.48 -4.79 -12.39
C ASP A 5 3.96 -4.96 -12.45
N ILE A 6 3.25 -4.58 -11.38
CA ILE A 6 1.81 -4.82 -11.21
C ILE A 6 0.96 -3.55 -11.29
N LEU A 7 1.57 -2.37 -11.17
CA LEU A 7 0.85 -1.11 -11.12
C LEU A 7 0.60 -0.54 -12.53
N PRO A 8 -0.59 0.05 -12.77
CA PRO A 8 -0.89 0.68 -14.06
C PRO A 8 -0.13 2.00 -14.21
N ALA A 9 0.40 2.29 -15.40
CA ALA A 9 1.12 3.56 -15.68
C ALA A 9 0.27 4.82 -15.50
N SER A 10 -1.07 4.68 -15.50
CA SER A 10 -2.02 5.77 -15.28
C SER A 10 -2.37 6.03 -13.81
N LEU A 11 -1.75 5.31 -12.87
CA LEU A 11 -2.03 5.41 -11.45
C LEU A 11 -1.84 6.83 -10.93
N GLU A 12 -2.84 7.35 -10.23
CA GLU A 12 -2.79 8.68 -9.60
C GLU A 12 -2.58 8.56 -8.09
N SER A 13 -3.20 7.55 -7.47
CA SER A 13 -3.13 7.25 -6.04
C SER A 13 -2.84 5.77 -5.78
N LEU A 14 -1.92 5.49 -4.85
CA LEU A 14 -1.62 4.15 -4.36
C LEU A 14 -1.96 4.03 -2.86
N GLY A 15 -2.98 3.24 -2.53
CA GLY A 15 -3.28 2.84 -1.15
C GLY A 15 -2.75 1.44 -0.86
N ILE A 16 -2.14 1.24 0.30
CA ILE A 16 -1.67 -0.07 0.77
C ILE A 16 -2.19 -0.31 2.18
N THR A 17 -2.91 -1.40 2.38
CA THR A 17 -3.55 -1.78 3.66
C THR A 17 -3.11 -3.16 4.11
N ASP A 18 -3.45 -3.49 5.37
CA ASP A 18 -3.20 -4.80 5.98
C ASP A 18 -1.70 -5.14 5.97
N ILE A 19 -0.88 -4.15 6.32
CA ILE A 19 0.57 -4.30 6.30
C ILE A 19 1.01 -4.94 7.62
N GLU A 20 1.46 -6.19 7.53
CA GLU A 20 2.08 -6.90 8.65
C GLU A 20 3.44 -6.29 9.01
N ASP A 21 3.78 -6.34 10.30
CA ASP A 21 5.02 -5.77 10.85
C ASP A 21 6.29 -6.32 10.17
N CYS A 22 6.26 -7.61 9.81
CA CYS A 22 7.38 -8.26 9.12
C CYS A 22 7.56 -7.82 7.66
N ASP A 23 6.48 -7.36 7.02
CA ASP A 23 6.49 -6.92 5.62
C ASP A 23 6.81 -5.44 5.48
N TYR A 24 6.59 -4.68 6.56
CA TYR A 24 6.75 -3.22 6.57
C TYR A 24 8.12 -2.75 6.03
N PRO A 25 9.27 -3.31 6.45
CA PRO A 25 10.58 -2.88 5.93
C PRO A 25 10.75 -3.18 4.43
N SER A 26 10.23 -4.32 3.98
CA SER A 26 10.29 -4.75 2.57
C SER A 26 9.42 -3.84 1.70
N LEU A 27 8.23 -3.50 2.19
CA LEU A 27 7.31 -2.58 1.53
C LEU A 27 7.90 -1.18 1.38
N VAL A 28 8.50 -0.64 2.45
CA VAL A 28 9.18 0.67 2.41
C VAL A 28 10.30 0.67 1.35
N ALA A 29 11.08 -0.41 1.24
CA ALA A 29 12.12 -0.53 0.24
C ALA A 29 11.57 -0.53 -1.21
N GLU A 30 10.44 -1.20 -1.44
CA GLU A 30 9.77 -1.21 -2.75
C GLU A 30 9.16 0.16 -3.08
N LEU A 31 8.55 0.83 -2.11
CA LEU A 31 8.02 2.19 -2.29
C LEU A 31 9.13 3.20 -2.57
N LEU A 32 10.28 3.08 -1.90
CA LEU A 32 11.45 3.91 -2.20
C LEU A 32 11.93 3.71 -3.64
N ARG A 33 11.97 2.47 -4.13
CA ARG A 33 12.29 2.19 -5.54
C ARG A 33 11.24 2.80 -6.46
N LEU A 34 9.97 2.70 -6.09
CA LEU A 34 8.88 3.29 -6.85
C LEU A 34 8.99 4.81 -6.90
N VAL A 35 9.27 5.51 -5.81
CA VAL A 35 9.42 6.97 -5.80
C VAL A 35 10.63 7.42 -6.61
N ARG A 36 11.75 6.68 -6.53
CA ARG A 36 12.99 7.02 -7.24
C ARG A 36 12.95 6.74 -8.74
N HIS A 37 12.27 5.68 -9.15
CA HIS A 37 12.22 5.24 -10.56
C HIS A 37 10.86 5.50 -11.22
N GLY A 38 9.84 5.78 -10.43
CA GLY A 38 8.45 5.98 -10.83
C GLY A 38 8.16 7.21 -11.67
N PRO A 39 8.89 8.34 -11.64
CA PRO A 39 8.60 9.45 -12.54
C PRO A 39 8.61 9.08 -14.03
N GLY A 40 9.33 8.01 -14.41
CA GLY A 40 9.32 7.47 -15.77
C GLY A 40 8.21 6.45 -16.07
N LEU A 41 7.59 5.86 -15.05
CA LEU A 41 6.63 4.76 -15.17
C LEU A 41 5.20 5.15 -14.74
N PHE A 42 5.10 6.05 -13.75
CA PHE A 42 3.89 6.51 -13.08
C PHE A 42 3.89 8.03 -13.02
N ALA A 43 3.91 8.68 -14.19
CA ALA A 43 4.00 10.15 -14.29
C ALA A 43 2.84 10.90 -13.65
N ARG A 44 1.75 10.21 -13.30
CA ARG A 44 0.53 10.78 -12.71
C ARG A 44 0.40 10.50 -11.22
N LEU A 45 1.26 9.64 -10.67
CA LEU A 45 1.23 9.28 -9.26
C LEU A 45 1.59 10.50 -8.43
N ASN A 46 0.65 10.90 -7.58
CA ASN A 46 0.78 12.09 -6.75
C ASN A 46 0.46 11.80 -5.27
N GLN A 47 -0.09 10.63 -4.96
CA GLN A 47 -0.42 10.25 -3.58
C GLN A 47 -0.05 8.78 -3.31
N ILE A 48 0.55 8.55 -2.14
CA ILE A 48 0.75 7.23 -1.54
C ILE A 48 0.11 7.25 -0.16
N GLN A 49 -0.73 6.26 0.14
CA GLN A 49 -1.38 6.10 1.43
C GLN A 49 -1.06 4.74 2.02
N LEU A 50 -0.52 4.73 3.24
CA LEU A 50 -0.13 3.54 3.97
C LEU A 50 -0.98 3.37 5.20
N TYR A 51 -1.49 2.17 5.39
CA TYR A 51 -2.27 1.78 6.54
C TYR A 51 -1.55 0.62 7.24
N VAL A 52 -0.90 0.92 8.36
CA VAL A 52 0.03 -0.01 9.03
C VAL A 52 -0.40 -0.29 10.46
N ILE A 53 -0.25 -1.53 10.91
CA ILE A 53 -0.61 -1.90 12.30
C ILE A 53 0.35 -1.25 13.30
N GLN A 54 1.63 -1.14 12.95
CA GLN A 54 2.64 -0.47 13.75
C GLN A 54 3.54 0.40 12.86
N ILE A 55 3.81 1.61 13.34
CA ILE A 55 4.60 2.60 12.60
C ILE A 55 6.06 2.55 13.08
N ASP A 56 6.97 2.15 12.20
CA ASP A 56 8.41 2.40 12.37
C ASP A 56 8.79 3.74 11.73
N GLU A 57 8.89 4.76 12.58
CA GLU A 57 9.20 6.14 12.19
C GLU A 57 10.59 6.31 11.53
N ASP A 58 11.57 5.47 11.90
CA ASP A 58 12.93 5.56 11.33
C ASP A 58 12.92 5.12 9.86
N ALA A 59 12.19 4.05 9.54
CA ALA A 59 11.98 3.61 8.17
C ALA A 59 11.15 4.62 7.36
N LEU A 60 10.16 5.25 7.99
CA LEU A 60 9.27 6.23 7.39
C LEU A 60 9.95 7.56 7.05
N ALA A 61 10.90 8.00 7.87
CA ALA A 61 11.58 9.29 7.67
C ALA A 61 12.24 9.39 6.30
N VAL A 62 12.85 8.29 5.84
CA VAL A 62 13.50 8.22 4.52
C VAL A 62 12.46 8.27 3.42
N LEU A 63 11.37 7.50 3.54
CA LEU A 63 10.30 7.48 2.55
C LEU A 63 9.60 8.84 2.42
N ARG A 64 9.32 9.52 3.54
CA ARG A 64 8.77 10.89 3.55
C ARG A 64 9.64 11.85 2.75
N THR A 65 10.94 11.85 3.02
CA THR A 65 11.89 12.76 2.35
C THR A 65 11.92 12.56 0.83
N GLU A 66 11.89 11.30 0.39
CA GLU A 66 11.92 10.96 -1.03
C GLU A 66 10.57 11.29 -1.70
N CYS A 67 9.45 11.00 -1.05
CA CYS A 67 8.11 11.38 -1.53
C CYS A 67 7.98 12.90 -1.69
N GLU A 68 8.39 13.68 -0.68
CA GLU A 68 8.41 15.14 -0.75
C GLU A 68 9.26 15.65 -1.92
N SER A 69 10.43 15.05 -2.11
CA SER A 69 11.34 15.40 -3.22
C SER A 69 10.74 15.08 -4.60
N ALA A 70 9.92 14.03 -4.68
CA ALA A 70 9.21 13.63 -5.89
C ALA A 70 7.88 14.39 -6.10
N GLY A 71 7.44 15.19 -5.13
CA GLY A 71 6.14 15.87 -5.16
C GLY A 71 4.95 14.92 -4.94
N ILE A 72 5.19 13.79 -4.27
CA ILE A 72 4.19 12.79 -3.92
C ILE A 72 3.75 13.03 -2.48
N ASP A 73 2.44 13.15 -2.25
CA ASP A 73 1.84 13.27 -0.93
C ASP A 73 1.83 11.89 -0.25
N LEU A 74 2.52 11.77 0.88
CA LEU A 74 2.57 10.54 1.68
C LEU A 74 1.66 10.67 2.90
N LYS A 75 0.61 9.86 2.95
CA LYS A 75 -0.26 9.70 4.11
C LYS A 75 0.04 8.38 4.79
N VAL A 76 0.23 8.41 6.11
CA VAL A 76 0.37 7.20 6.92
C VAL A 76 -0.65 7.25 8.03
N GLU A 77 -1.43 6.19 8.15
CA GLU A 77 -2.42 6.00 9.19
C GLU A 77 -2.13 4.68 9.91
N GLU A 78 -2.14 4.74 11.24
CA GLU A 78 -2.06 3.54 12.07
C GLU A 78 -3.42 2.83 12.01
N GLN A 79 -3.44 1.61 11.49
CA GLN A 79 -4.60 0.74 11.60
C GLN A 79 -4.61 0.11 12.99
N GLN A 80 -5.73 0.25 13.69
CA GLN A 80 -6.00 -0.64 14.81
C GLN A 80 -6.26 -2.01 14.21
N GLU A 81 -5.54 -3.03 14.70
CA GLU A 81 -5.79 -4.43 14.37
C GLU A 81 -7.28 -4.71 14.65
N GLU A 82 -8.09 -4.74 13.59
CA GLU A 82 -9.50 -5.02 13.76
C GLU A 82 -9.63 -6.48 14.14
N ALA A 83 -10.18 -6.75 15.33
CA ALA A 83 -10.36 -8.08 15.91
C ALA A 83 -11.44 -8.93 15.18
N TRP A 84 -11.45 -8.96 13.85
CA TRP A 84 -12.41 -9.73 13.05
C TRP A 84 -11.97 -11.16 12.73
N GLU A 85 -10.82 -11.63 13.22
CA GLU A 85 -10.46 -13.07 13.18
C GLU A 85 -11.42 -14.00 13.97
N HIS A 86 -12.46 -13.45 14.62
CA HIS A 86 -13.49 -14.22 15.31
C HIS A 86 -14.91 -14.12 14.74
N TYR A 87 -15.12 -13.57 13.54
CA TYR A 87 -16.44 -13.66 12.89
C TYR A 87 -16.46 -14.74 11.80
N LEU A 88 -16.86 -15.94 12.23
CA LEU A 88 -17.33 -17.01 11.36
C LEU A 88 -18.36 -16.45 10.37
N VAL A 89 -18.04 -16.60 9.09
CA VAL A 89 -18.82 -16.25 7.91
C VAL A 89 -20.31 -16.59 8.07
N SER A 90 -21.19 -15.58 8.01
CA SER A 90 -22.60 -15.78 7.65
C SER A 90 -22.80 -15.23 6.24
N PRO A 91 -23.21 -16.07 5.26
CA PRO A 91 -23.08 -15.76 3.83
C PRO A 91 -24.23 -14.90 3.27
N GLU A 92 -24.81 -13.98 4.05
CA GLU A 92 -26.11 -13.37 3.71
C GLU A 92 -26.13 -11.84 3.61
N MET A 93 -25.00 -11.15 3.46
CA MET A 93 -25.00 -9.71 3.15
C MET A 93 -24.20 -9.37 1.90
N ALA A 94 -24.94 -9.37 0.81
CA ALA A 94 -24.56 -8.86 -0.49
C ALA A 94 -24.55 -7.32 -0.56
N ALA A 95 -23.77 -6.84 -1.53
CA ALA A 95 -23.94 -5.61 -2.31
C ALA A 95 -23.49 -4.27 -1.68
N LEU A 96 -22.26 -3.87 -2.03
CA LEU A 96 -21.85 -2.47 -2.13
C LEU A 96 -21.23 -2.20 -3.53
N PRO A 97 -21.34 -0.97 -4.05
CA PRO A 97 -20.89 -0.62 -5.39
C PRO A 97 -19.36 -0.68 -5.46
N ILE A 98 -18.85 -1.39 -6.46
CA ILE A 98 -17.43 -1.61 -6.69
C ILE A 98 -16.82 -0.31 -7.24
N ASP A 99 -16.33 0.57 -6.36
CA ASP A 99 -15.08 1.26 -6.66
C ASP A 99 -14.02 0.15 -6.79
N THR A 100 -13.23 0.17 -7.86
CA THR A 100 -12.47 -1.04 -8.27
C THR A 100 -11.27 -1.27 -7.35
N GLU A 101 -11.52 -1.89 -6.21
CA GLU A 101 -10.48 -2.42 -5.32
C GLU A 101 -9.85 -3.64 -6.01
N VAL A 102 -8.65 -3.47 -6.55
CA VAL A 102 -7.93 -4.55 -7.23
C VAL A 102 -7.19 -5.37 -6.18
N TYR A 103 -7.76 -6.51 -5.81
CA TYR A 103 -7.10 -7.51 -4.95
C TYR A 103 -5.90 -8.14 -5.67
N ILE A 104 -4.69 -7.69 -5.39
CA ILE A 104 -3.45 -8.33 -5.84
C ILE A 104 -2.76 -8.95 -4.62
N PRO A 105 -2.93 -10.26 -4.37
CA PRO A 105 -2.18 -10.94 -3.32
C PRO A 105 -0.72 -11.02 -3.76
N VAL A 106 0.15 -10.19 -3.17
CA VAL A 106 1.59 -10.26 -3.40
C VAL A 106 2.16 -11.35 -2.50
N CYS A 107 2.12 -12.61 -2.95
CA CYS A 107 2.79 -13.70 -2.25
C CYS A 107 4.30 -13.68 -2.53
N ASP A 108 5.11 -13.38 -1.52
CA ASP A 108 6.50 -13.84 -1.42
C ASP A 108 6.75 -14.28 0.04
N ASP A 109 6.81 -15.61 0.24
CA ASP A 109 7.29 -16.36 1.43
C ASP A 109 7.03 -15.85 2.86
N GLY A 110 5.95 -15.11 3.13
CA GLY A 110 5.54 -14.81 4.52
C GLY A 110 4.56 -13.68 4.75
N GLY A 111 4.21 -12.91 3.72
CA GLY A 111 3.42 -11.69 3.87
C GLY A 111 2.39 -11.47 2.78
N ALA A 112 1.25 -10.88 3.11
CA ALA A 112 0.20 -10.51 2.16
C ALA A 112 -0.40 -9.15 2.52
N PHE A 113 -0.20 -8.15 1.66
CA PHE A 113 -0.79 -6.81 1.80
C PHE A 113 -1.77 -6.52 0.66
N LEU A 114 -2.74 -5.64 0.92
CA LEU A 114 -3.78 -5.25 -0.04
C LEU A 114 -3.41 -3.93 -0.74
N LEU A 115 -3.64 -3.87 -2.05
CA LEU A 115 -3.44 -2.67 -2.86
C LEU A 115 -4.78 -2.06 -3.28
N VAL A 116 -4.95 -0.78 -3.01
CA VAL A 116 -6.10 0.02 -3.45
C VAL A 116 -5.61 1.02 -4.50
N LEU A 117 -6.17 0.95 -5.71
CA LEU A 117 -5.74 1.78 -6.85
C LEU A 117 -6.79 2.85 -7.14
N GLY A 118 -6.38 4.11 -7.22
CA GLY A 118 -7.23 5.27 -7.52
C GLY A 118 -6.73 6.11 -8.68
#